data_AF-A0A0Q0EH68-F1
#
_entry.id   AF-A0A0Q0EH68-F1
#
_cell.length_a   1.000
_cell.length_b   1.000
_cell.length_c   1.000
_cell.angle_alpha   90.00
_cell.angle_beta   90.00
_cell.angle_gamma   90.00
#
_symmetry.space_group_name_H-M   'P 1'
#
loop_
_entity.id
_entity.type
_entity.pdbx_description
1 polymer ?
#
loop_
_entity_poly.entity_id
_entity_poly.type
_entity_poly.pdbx_seq_one_letter_code
_entity_poly.pdbx_strand_id
1 'polypeptide(L)'
;MPVTTIPVLLIVVFFMRRIVRPVKTLAKATERVSRGEWIPPLPLSGPQEARDLTTAFNIMQARIARHVEGRTRMLAAISHDLNTPITELRLQMELLDDGPERDDMLDSLDELRAMVRETLNFVRGDAVQEATVEISLTVLIDDLAKRYTTMGTPIGWHGASEITCRCRPLALKRALTNLIDNALKHAGDATVSLFKASDGDIHLEVLDHGTGIEPAWLTQVFEPFVQLSQTGTDHPQGGGLGLGLAI
;
A
#
# COMPACT_ATOMS: atom_id res chain seq x y z
N MET A 1 30.15 -51.58 -9.02
CA MET A 1 30.56 -50.16 -8.94
C MET A 1 31.95 -50.11 -8.35
N PRO A 2 32.93 -49.43 -8.99
CA PRO A 2 34.29 -49.34 -8.44
C PRO A 2 34.24 -48.70 -7.05
N VAL A 3 34.94 -49.25 -6.07
CA VAL A 3 34.97 -48.73 -4.67
C VAL A 3 35.41 -47.26 -4.61
N THR A 4 36.12 -46.78 -5.64
CA THR A 4 36.58 -45.39 -5.82
C THR A 4 35.49 -44.41 -6.26
N THR A 5 34.34 -44.85 -6.79
CA THR A 5 33.31 -43.92 -7.27
C THR A 5 32.46 -43.33 -6.15
N ILE A 6 32.27 -44.06 -5.05
CA ILE A 6 31.52 -43.63 -3.87
C ILE A 6 32.14 -42.37 -3.21
N PRO A 7 33.44 -42.33 -2.88
CA PRO A 7 34.04 -41.13 -2.27
C PRO A 7 34.05 -39.93 -3.22
N VAL A 8 34.28 -40.14 -4.53
CA VAL A 8 34.21 -39.06 -5.54
C VAL A 8 32.80 -38.48 -5.59
N LEU A 9 31.77 -39.34 -5.62
CA LEU A 9 30.38 -38.90 -5.61
C LEU A 9 30.04 -38.09 -4.34
N LEU A 10 30.50 -38.53 -3.18
CA LEU A 10 30.30 -37.80 -1.91
C LEU A 10 30.97 -36.43 -1.92
N ILE A 11 32.18 -36.32 -2.45
CA ILE A 11 32.90 -35.04 -2.61
C ILE A 11 32.14 -34.13 -3.57
N VAL A 12 31.71 -34.62 -4.73
CA VAL A 12 30.93 -33.85 -5.71
C VAL A 12 29.62 -33.36 -5.10
N VAL A 13 28.87 -34.22 -4.42
CA VAL A 13 27.61 -33.83 -3.75
C VAL A 13 27.86 -32.82 -2.64
N PHE A 14 28.95 -32.94 -1.89
CA PHE A 14 29.33 -31.98 -0.85
C PHE A 14 29.63 -30.60 -1.44
N PHE A 15 30.49 -30.51 -2.46
CA PHE A 15 30.82 -29.24 -3.13
C PHE A 15 29.61 -28.64 -3.84
N MET A 16 28.79 -29.46 -4.50
CA MET A 16 27.57 -29.02 -5.15
C MET A 16 26.59 -28.44 -4.13
N ARG A 17 26.40 -29.07 -2.96
CA ARG A 17 25.60 -28.49 -1.88
C ARG A 17 26.19 -27.19 -1.34
N ARG A 18 27.53 -27.08 -1.25
CA ARG A 18 28.23 -25.88 -0.75
C ARG A 18 28.12 -24.68 -1.69
N ILE A 19 27.99 -24.90 -3.00
CA ILE A 19 27.83 -23.86 -4.02
C ILE A 19 26.35 -23.53 -4.26
N VAL A 20 25.50 -24.55 -4.44
CA VAL A 20 24.09 -24.37 -4.83
C VAL A 20 23.24 -23.82 -3.70
N ARG A 21 23.52 -24.18 -2.44
CA ARG A 21 22.72 -23.69 -1.30
C ARG A 21 22.78 -22.15 -1.14
N PRO A 22 23.97 -21.50 -1.09
CA PRO A 22 24.04 -20.05 -1.02
C PRO A 22 23.31 -19.34 -2.16
N VAL A 23 23.44 -19.85 -3.40
CA VAL A 23 22.75 -19.28 -4.57
C VAL A 23 21.23 -19.38 -4.44
N LYS A 24 20.70 -20.52 -4.00
CA LYS A 24 19.25 -20.68 -3.74
C LYS A 24 18.77 -19.76 -2.63
N THR A 25 19.55 -19.57 -1.57
CA THR A 25 19.23 -18.63 -0.48
C THR A 25 19.16 -17.20 -1.02
N LEU A 26 20.13 -16.81 -1.84
CA LEU A 26 20.17 -15.48 -2.46
C LEU A 26 18.98 -15.27 -3.39
N ALA A 27 18.64 -16.24 -4.24
CA ALA A 27 17.48 -16.16 -5.14
C ALA A 27 16.16 -15.93 -4.37
N LYS A 28 15.93 -16.71 -3.31
CA LYS A 28 14.75 -16.54 -2.43
C LYS A 28 14.75 -15.18 -1.73
N ALA A 29 15.92 -14.69 -1.31
CA ALA A 29 16.02 -13.38 -0.69
C ALA A 29 15.72 -12.26 -1.70
N THR A 30 16.24 -12.36 -2.93
CA THR A 30 15.93 -11.41 -4.01
C THR A 30 14.44 -11.36 -4.32
N GLU A 31 13.76 -12.50 -4.40
CA GLU A 31 12.31 -12.58 -4.66
C GLU A 31 11.48 -11.89 -3.56
N ARG A 32 11.94 -12.00 -2.30
CA ARG A 32 11.33 -11.32 -1.17
C ARG A 32 11.63 -9.82 -1.19
N VAL A 33 12.86 -9.41 -1.48
CA VAL A 33 13.23 -7.98 -1.62
C VAL A 33 12.48 -7.33 -2.80
N SER A 34 12.27 -8.04 -3.92
CA SER A 34 11.50 -7.51 -5.05
C SER A 34 10.03 -7.29 -4.72
N ARG A 35 9.49 -7.98 -3.71
CA ARG A 35 8.16 -7.71 -3.15
C ARG A 35 8.14 -6.61 -2.09
N GLY A 36 9.26 -5.92 -1.89
CA GLY A 36 9.39 -4.87 -0.87
C GLY A 36 9.51 -5.39 0.56
N GLU A 37 9.75 -6.68 0.77
CA GLU A 37 9.92 -7.23 2.12
C GLU A 37 11.27 -6.82 2.73
N TRP A 38 11.25 -6.43 4.00
CA TRP A 38 12.48 -6.34 4.78
C TRP A 38 13.01 -7.73 5.12
N ILE A 39 14.31 -7.95 4.93
CA ILE A 39 14.99 -9.20 5.24
C ILE A 39 16.24 -8.86 6.06
N PRO A 40 16.55 -9.61 7.13
CA PRO A 40 17.83 -9.44 7.81
C PRO A 40 19.00 -9.75 6.87
N PRO A 41 20.18 -9.15 7.09
CA PRO A 41 21.37 -9.43 6.28
C PRO A 41 21.65 -10.93 6.20
N LEU A 42 21.94 -11.41 4.99
CA LEU A 42 22.20 -12.83 4.77
C LEU A 42 23.57 -13.22 5.36
N PRO A 43 23.69 -14.43 5.95
CA PRO A 43 24.95 -14.91 6.49
C PRO A 43 25.96 -15.20 5.36
N LEU A 44 27.22 -14.82 5.57
CA LEU A 44 28.31 -15.08 4.63
C LEU A 44 28.68 -16.57 4.67
N SER A 45 28.18 -17.34 3.70
CA SER A 45 28.35 -18.80 3.63
C SER A 45 28.80 -19.26 2.23
N GLY A 46 29.58 -20.33 2.19
CA GLY A 46 30.04 -20.95 0.94
C GLY A 46 31.46 -20.55 0.52
N PRO A 47 31.82 -20.78 -0.75
CA PRO A 47 33.09 -20.33 -1.36
C PRO A 47 33.23 -18.81 -1.39
N GLN A 48 34.41 -18.31 -1.74
CA GLN A 48 34.70 -16.88 -1.76
C GLN A 48 33.72 -16.11 -2.67
N GLU A 49 33.45 -16.64 -3.85
CA GLU A 49 32.55 -16.05 -4.85
C GLU A 49 31.12 -15.91 -4.31
N ALA A 50 30.65 -16.91 -3.54
CA ALA A 50 29.33 -16.87 -2.91
C ALA A 50 29.26 -15.83 -1.77
N ARG A 51 30.35 -15.68 -1.00
CA ARG A 51 30.46 -14.65 0.05
C ARG A 51 30.51 -13.25 -0.55
N ASP A 52 31.22 -13.06 -1.65
CA ASP A 52 31.31 -11.77 -2.35
C ASP A 52 29.95 -11.35 -2.92
N LEU A 53 29.23 -12.28 -3.54
CA LEU A 53 27.84 -12.06 -3.99
C LEU A 53 26.89 -11.72 -2.84
N THR A 54 26.99 -12.45 -1.73
CA THR A 54 26.17 -12.19 -0.53
C THR A 54 26.48 -10.80 0.06
N THR A 55 27.75 -10.41 0.06
CA THR A 55 28.19 -9.08 0.53
C THR A 55 27.63 -7.98 -0.37
N ALA A 56 27.76 -8.12 -1.70
CA ALA A 56 27.22 -7.16 -2.65
C ALA A 56 25.69 -7.03 -2.52
N PHE A 57 24.98 -8.14 -2.33
CA PHE A 57 23.54 -8.15 -2.07
C PHE A 57 23.17 -7.41 -0.78
N ASN A 58 23.85 -7.71 0.34
CA ASN A 58 23.60 -7.04 1.62
C ASN A 58 23.84 -5.51 1.51
N ILE A 59 24.89 -5.09 0.79
CA ILE A 59 25.16 -3.66 0.53
C ILE A 59 24.06 -3.01 -0.30
N MET A 60 23.63 -3.67 -1.40
CA MET A 60 22.56 -3.20 -2.27
C MET A 60 21.26 -3.04 -1.48
N GLN A 61 20.87 -4.06 -0.70
CA GLN A 61 19.68 -4.02 0.14
C GLN A 61 19.73 -2.87 1.15
N ALA A 62 20.86 -2.68 1.84
CA ALA A 62 21.03 -1.58 2.79
C ALA A 62 20.94 -0.20 2.11
N ARG A 63 21.42 -0.06 0.86
CA ARG A 63 21.28 1.19 0.08
C ARG A 63 19.82 1.44 -0.28
N ILE A 64 19.09 0.43 -0.76
CA ILE A 64 17.67 0.53 -1.08
C ILE A 64 16.88 0.95 0.17
N ALA A 65 17.10 0.27 1.31
CA ALA A 65 16.43 0.60 2.56
C ALA A 65 16.67 2.06 2.99
N ARG A 66 17.92 2.54 2.93
CA ARG A 66 18.24 3.95 3.23
C ARG A 66 17.60 4.94 2.26
N HIS A 67 17.53 4.63 0.96
CA HIS A 67 16.88 5.49 -0.02
C HIS A 67 15.38 5.59 0.24
N VAL A 68 14.73 4.48 0.54
CA VAL A 68 13.31 4.43 0.91
C VAL A 68 13.08 5.24 2.19
N GLU A 69 13.84 4.98 3.25
CA GLU A 69 13.71 5.70 4.53
C GLU A 69 13.96 7.20 4.41
N GLY A 70 14.94 7.60 3.59
CA GLY A 70 15.20 9.00 3.27
C GLY A 70 14.02 9.69 2.58
N ARG A 71 13.39 9.02 1.61
CA ARG A 71 12.16 9.49 0.95
C ARG A 71 11.02 9.62 1.97
N THR A 72 10.83 8.64 2.86
CA THR A 72 9.81 8.69 3.92
C THR A 72 10.01 9.89 4.85
N ARG A 73 11.26 10.12 5.30
CA ARG A 73 11.59 11.25 6.19
C ARG A 73 11.40 12.60 5.50
N MET A 74 11.77 12.73 4.24
CA MET A 74 11.54 13.94 3.45
C MET A 74 10.04 14.26 3.34
N LEU A 75 9.21 13.25 3.06
CA LEU A 75 7.76 13.43 2.99
C LEU A 75 7.12 13.73 4.35
N ALA A 76 7.70 13.20 5.44
CA ALA A 76 7.29 13.58 6.79
C ALA A 76 7.55 15.06 7.06
N ALA A 77 8.74 15.56 6.70
CA ALA A 77 9.10 16.97 6.84
C ALA A 77 8.20 17.88 5.99
N ILE A 78 8.02 17.58 4.69
CA ILE A 78 7.15 18.37 3.80
C ILE A 78 5.72 18.43 4.34
N SER A 79 5.19 17.33 4.87
CA SER A 79 3.85 17.30 5.49
C SER A 79 3.72 18.23 6.69
N HIS A 80 4.75 18.28 7.53
CA HIS A 80 4.77 19.14 8.68
C HIS A 80 4.85 20.62 8.24
N ASP A 81 5.73 20.91 7.28
CA ASP A 81 5.98 22.26 6.78
C ASP A 81 4.80 22.82 5.98
N LEU A 82 3.96 21.97 5.38
CA LEU A 82 2.71 22.40 4.73
C LEU A 82 1.55 22.59 5.73
N ASN A 83 1.48 21.81 6.81
CA ASN A 83 0.42 21.97 7.82
C ASN A 83 0.53 23.33 8.55
N THR A 84 1.74 23.82 8.75
CA THR A 84 2.00 25.10 9.45
C THR A 84 1.35 26.31 8.72
N PRO A 85 1.67 26.60 7.45
CA PRO A 85 1.06 27.71 6.71
C PRO A 85 -0.44 27.49 6.47
N ILE A 86 -0.91 26.26 6.27
CA ILE A 86 -2.36 25.98 6.18
C ILE A 86 -3.08 26.33 7.47
N THR A 87 -2.50 25.98 8.62
CA THR A 87 -3.07 26.33 9.93
C THR A 87 -3.05 27.84 10.16
N GLU A 88 -1.97 28.51 9.74
CA GLU A 88 -1.87 29.97 9.82
C GLU A 88 -2.93 30.67 8.95
N LEU A 89 -3.11 30.24 7.70
CA LEU A 89 -4.16 30.76 6.82
C LEU A 89 -5.54 30.56 7.41
N ARG A 90 -5.81 29.39 8.02
CA ARG A 90 -7.08 29.13 8.70
C ARG A 90 -7.32 30.10 9.85
N LEU A 91 -6.32 30.33 10.69
CA LEU A 91 -6.41 31.28 11.80
C LEU A 91 -6.64 32.72 11.29
N GLN A 92 -5.97 33.11 10.21
CA GLN A 92 -6.20 34.42 9.58
C GLN A 92 -7.62 34.57 9.04
N MET A 93 -8.20 33.50 8.47
CA MET A 93 -9.59 33.48 8.01
C MET A 93 -10.61 33.49 9.16
N GLU A 94 -10.30 32.85 10.29
CA GLU A 94 -11.13 32.89 11.50
C GLU A 94 -11.21 34.29 12.14
N LEU A 95 -10.29 35.20 11.79
CA LEU A 95 -10.31 36.62 12.21
C LEU A 95 -11.13 37.52 11.29
N LEU A 96 -11.58 37.02 10.13
CA LEU A 96 -12.45 37.77 9.23
C LEU A 96 -13.90 37.77 9.76
N ASP A 97 -14.61 38.85 9.47
CA ASP A 97 -16.04 38.95 9.78
C ASP A 97 -16.81 37.78 9.12
N ASP A 98 -17.84 37.28 9.82
CA ASP A 98 -18.67 36.21 9.30
C ASP A 98 -19.37 36.65 8.00
N GLY A 99 -19.25 35.83 6.96
CA GLY A 99 -19.82 36.11 5.65
C GLY A 99 -19.55 35.00 4.65
N PRO A 100 -20.31 34.95 3.54
CA PRO A 100 -20.21 33.88 2.55
C PRO A 100 -18.80 33.76 1.94
N GLU A 101 -18.09 34.88 1.75
CA GLU A 101 -16.71 34.87 1.22
C GLU A 101 -15.72 34.18 2.17
N ARG A 102 -15.90 34.32 3.49
CA ARG A 102 -15.07 33.64 4.50
C ARG A 102 -15.33 32.14 4.47
N ASP A 103 -16.59 31.73 4.40
CA ASP A 103 -16.99 30.32 4.34
C ASP A 103 -16.44 29.64 3.08
N ASP A 104 -16.56 30.28 1.91
CA ASP A 104 -16.01 29.80 0.64
C ASP A 104 -14.47 29.64 0.70
N MET A 105 -13.78 30.58 1.36
CA MET A 105 -12.32 30.53 1.57
C MET A 105 -11.91 29.41 2.53
N LEU A 106 -12.68 29.17 3.59
CA LEU A 106 -12.45 28.07 4.53
C LEU A 106 -12.67 26.71 3.87
N ASP A 107 -13.72 26.57 3.07
CA ASP A 107 -14.00 25.36 2.30
C ASP A 107 -12.87 25.06 1.30
N SER A 108 -12.41 26.08 0.57
CA SER A 108 -11.26 25.97 -0.34
C SER A 108 -9.97 25.56 0.38
N LEU A 109 -9.75 26.06 1.60
CA LEU A 109 -8.58 25.73 2.42
C LEU A 109 -8.64 24.28 2.93
N ASP A 110 -9.81 23.82 3.33
CA ASP A 110 -10.01 22.44 3.77
C ASP A 110 -9.88 21.45 2.60
N GLU A 111 -10.30 21.83 1.38
CA GLU A 111 -10.03 21.07 0.16
C GLU A 111 -8.52 20.98 -0.14
N LEU A 112 -7.79 22.10 -0.07
CA LEU A 112 -6.34 22.10 -0.24
C LEU A 112 -5.64 21.21 0.79
N ARG A 113 -6.10 21.27 2.05
CA ARG A 113 -5.56 20.44 3.13
C ARG A 113 -5.81 18.95 2.87
N ALA A 114 -6.98 18.59 2.35
CA ALA A 114 -7.29 17.22 1.95
C ALA A 114 -6.35 16.75 0.84
N MET A 115 -6.20 17.52 -0.24
CA MET A 115 -5.32 17.20 -1.37
C MET A 115 -3.85 17.01 -0.94
N VAL A 116 -3.33 17.89 -0.08
CA VAL A 116 -1.97 17.78 0.46
C VAL A 116 -1.79 16.51 1.28
N ARG A 117 -2.73 16.24 2.20
CA ARG A 117 -2.68 15.05 3.07
C ARG A 117 -2.72 13.78 2.24
N GLU A 118 -3.60 13.74 1.24
CA GLU A 118 -3.77 12.60 0.34
C GLU A 118 -2.52 12.35 -0.52
N THR A 119 -1.96 13.40 -1.12
CA THR A 119 -0.70 13.34 -1.88
C THR A 119 0.43 12.78 -1.01
N LEU A 120 0.59 13.29 0.22
CA LEU A 120 1.63 12.83 1.12
C LEU A 120 1.39 11.39 1.60
N ASN A 121 0.14 10.99 1.80
CA ASN A 121 -0.20 9.61 2.12
C ASN A 121 0.12 8.66 0.96
N PHE A 122 -0.13 9.06 -0.29
CA PHE A 122 0.26 8.30 -1.47
C PHE A 122 1.77 8.10 -1.54
N VAL A 123 2.56 9.19 -1.50
CA VAL A 123 4.02 9.05 -1.60
C VAL A 123 4.61 8.32 -0.37
N ARG A 124 3.98 8.41 0.81
CA ARG A 124 4.38 7.59 1.98
C ARG A 124 4.05 6.11 1.80
N GLY A 125 3.06 5.76 0.99
CA GLY A 125 2.66 4.38 0.73
C GLY A 125 3.79 3.50 0.20
N ASP A 126 4.58 4.06 -0.70
CA ASP A 126 5.82 3.44 -1.22
C ASP A 126 6.92 3.32 -0.17
N ALA A 127 6.85 4.14 0.88
CA ALA A 127 7.97 4.47 1.72
C ALA A 127 7.91 3.84 3.13
N VAL A 128 6.74 3.35 3.55
CA VAL A 128 6.57 2.66 4.84
C VAL A 128 7.02 1.20 4.70
N GLN A 129 8.13 0.89 5.35
CA GLN A 129 8.62 -0.49 5.56
C GLN A 129 7.70 -1.20 6.56
N GLU A 130 6.56 -1.69 6.09
CA GLU A 130 5.67 -2.54 6.88
C GLU A 130 6.03 -4.03 6.66
N ALA A 131 6.16 -4.77 7.75
CA ALA A 131 6.47 -6.20 7.69
C ALA A 131 5.28 -7.02 7.19
N THR A 132 5.54 -7.97 6.30
CA THR A 132 4.54 -8.95 5.87
C THR A 132 4.29 -9.97 6.98
N VAL A 133 3.13 -9.90 7.61
CA VAL A 133 2.70 -10.76 8.72
C VAL A 133 1.43 -11.53 8.36
N GLU A 134 1.20 -12.64 9.03
CA GLU A 134 -0.04 -13.40 8.91
C GLU A 134 -1.12 -12.77 9.80
N ILE A 135 -2.25 -12.39 9.21
CA ILE A 135 -3.40 -11.80 9.92
C ILE A 135 -4.71 -12.46 9.49
N SER A 136 -5.76 -12.31 10.30
CA SER A 136 -7.14 -12.62 9.91
C SER A 136 -7.74 -11.44 9.15
N LEU A 137 -8.08 -11.66 7.88
CA LEU A 137 -8.76 -10.68 7.03
C LEU A 137 -10.17 -10.40 7.51
N THR A 138 -10.86 -11.44 8.01
CA THR A 138 -12.21 -11.32 8.57
C THR A 138 -12.23 -10.31 9.72
N VAL A 139 -11.28 -10.41 10.65
CA VAL A 139 -11.16 -9.48 11.80
C VAL A 139 -10.83 -8.06 11.33
N LEU A 140 -9.93 -7.92 10.35
CA LEU A 140 -9.56 -6.60 9.81
C LEU A 140 -10.76 -5.88 9.18
N ILE A 141 -11.61 -6.61 8.44
CA ILE A 141 -12.81 -6.05 7.81
C ILE A 141 -13.90 -5.78 8.84
N ASP A 142 -14.09 -6.65 9.84
CA ASP A 142 -15.01 -6.42 10.96
C ASP A 142 -14.70 -5.10 11.67
N ASP A 143 -13.43 -4.84 11.96
CA ASP A 143 -12.99 -3.61 12.62
C ASP A 143 -13.19 -2.37 11.72
N LEU A 144 -13.00 -2.52 10.41
CA LEU A 144 -13.33 -1.46 9.45
C LEU A 144 -14.82 -1.17 9.41
N ALA A 145 -15.67 -2.20 9.29
CA ALA A 145 -17.12 -2.05 9.25
C ALA A 145 -17.66 -1.36 10.51
N LYS A 146 -17.20 -1.76 11.70
CA LYS A 146 -17.55 -1.10 12.97
C LYS A 146 -17.17 0.37 13.01
N ARG A 147 -16.00 0.73 12.47
CA ARG A 147 -15.55 2.13 12.37
C ARG A 147 -16.52 2.95 11.51
N TYR A 148 -16.91 2.45 10.34
CA TYR A 148 -17.86 3.13 9.45
C TYR A 148 -19.25 3.26 10.08
N THR A 149 -19.74 2.23 10.77
CA THR A 149 -20.98 2.32 11.55
C THR A 149 -20.91 3.41 12.62
N THR A 150 -19.79 3.53 13.32
CA THR A 150 -19.58 4.57 14.35
C THR A 150 -19.55 5.98 13.76
N MET A 151 -19.11 6.11 12.50
CA MET A 151 -19.09 7.38 11.76
C MET A 151 -20.46 7.76 11.15
N GLY A 152 -21.47 6.90 11.28
CA GLY A 152 -22.81 7.15 10.74
C GLY A 152 -22.99 6.77 9.27
N THR A 153 -22.00 6.13 8.65
CA THR A 153 -22.02 5.67 7.24
C THR A 153 -21.80 4.15 7.17
N PRO A 154 -22.76 3.33 7.65
CA PRO A 154 -22.57 1.89 7.72
C PRO A 154 -22.36 1.27 6.33
N ILE A 155 -21.42 0.34 6.25
CA ILE A 155 -21.14 -0.45 5.04
C ILE A 155 -21.74 -1.85 5.16
N GLY A 156 -22.13 -2.44 4.03
CA GLY A 156 -22.55 -3.83 3.95
C GLY A 156 -21.38 -4.76 4.23
N TRP A 157 -21.44 -5.51 5.32
CA TRP A 157 -20.48 -6.56 5.63
C TRP A 157 -21.21 -7.67 6.38
N HIS A 158 -21.24 -8.85 5.79
CA HIS A 158 -21.83 -10.04 6.39
C HIS A 158 -20.68 -11.01 6.62
N GLY A 159 -20.19 -11.03 7.87
CA GLY A 159 -18.99 -11.74 8.29
C GLY A 159 -18.74 -13.05 7.54
N ALA A 160 -17.54 -13.17 6.96
CA ALA A 160 -17.11 -14.37 6.26
C ALA A 160 -16.59 -15.44 7.23
N SER A 161 -16.36 -16.65 6.73
CA SER A 161 -15.53 -17.64 7.41
C SER A 161 -14.14 -17.06 7.72
N GLU A 162 -13.47 -17.59 8.74
CA GLU A 162 -12.15 -17.10 9.14
C GLU A 162 -11.12 -17.34 8.02
N ILE A 163 -10.64 -16.26 7.40
CA ILE A 163 -9.63 -16.30 6.35
C ILE A 163 -8.39 -15.57 6.82
N THR A 164 -7.25 -16.26 6.83
CA THR A 164 -5.94 -15.68 7.10
C THR A 164 -5.15 -15.47 5.81
N CYS A 165 -4.35 -14.40 5.77
CA CYS A 165 -3.39 -14.18 4.69
C CYS A 165 -2.11 -13.51 5.20
N ARG A 166 -1.03 -13.66 4.44
CA ARG A 166 0.22 -12.92 4.65
C ARG A 166 0.20 -11.62 3.88
N CYS A 167 0.07 -10.50 4.57
CA CYS A 167 0.02 -9.18 3.95
C CYS A 167 0.69 -8.12 4.83
N ARG A 168 0.64 -6.87 4.35
CA ARG A 168 1.02 -5.66 5.08
C ARG A 168 -0.26 -5.02 5.64
N PRO A 169 -0.61 -5.22 6.92
CA PRO A 169 -1.93 -4.90 7.47
C PRO A 169 -2.37 -3.44 7.29
N LEU A 170 -1.48 -2.48 7.56
CA LEU A 170 -1.75 -1.04 7.44
C LEU A 170 -1.92 -0.63 5.98
N ALA A 171 -1.07 -1.14 5.09
CA ALA A 171 -1.20 -0.90 3.66
C ALA A 171 -2.54 -1.44 3.12
N LEU A 172 -2.92 -2.66 3.49
CA LEU A 172 -4.19 -3.26 3.09
C LEU A 172 -5.38 -2.50 3.67
N LYS A 173 -5.34 -2.14 4.96
CA LYS A 173 -6.37 -1.34 5.60
C LYS A 173 -6.58 0.00 4.88
N ARG A 174 -5.50 0.65 4.46
CA ARG A 174 -5.55 1.91 3.72
C ARG A 174 -6.17 1.72 2.33
N ALA A 175 -5.75 0.69 1.58
CA ALA A 175 -6.34 0.38 0.27
C ALA A 175 -7.86 0.17 0.38
N LEU A 176 -8.30 -0.62 1.37
CA LEU A 176 -9.73 -0.84 1.62
C LEU A 176 -10.47 0.44 2.03
N THR A 177 -9.89 1.23 2.93
CA THR A 177 -10.47 2.52 3.35
C THR A 177 -10.68 3.43 2.14
N ASN A 178 -9.71 3.52 1.24
CA ASN A 178 -9.82 4.33 0.03
C ASN A 178 -10.92 3.82 -0.90
N LEU A 179 -11.01 2.51 -1.15
CA LEU A 179 -12.06 1.93 -2.00
C LEU A 179 -13.45 2.14 -1.40
N ILE A 180 -13.60 1.96 -0.09
CA ILE A 180 -14.86 2.16 0.63
C ILE A 180 -15.27 3.63 0.62
N ASP A 181 -14.32 4.54 0.90
CA ASP A 181 -14.59 5.98 0.87
C ASP A 181 -15.01 6.42 -0.53
N ASN A 182 -14.41 5.86 -1.58
CA ASN A 182 -14.76 6.14 -2.96
C ASN A 182 -16.17 5.62 -3.30
N ALA A 183 -16.50 4.39 -2.89
CA ALA A 183 -17.84 3.80 -3.05
C ALA A 183 -18.92 4.65 -2.33
N LEU A 184 -18.70 4.98 -1.05
CA LEU A 184 -19.62 5.81 -0.28
C LEU A 184 -19.79 7.21 -0.90
N LYS A 185 -18.73 7.79 -1.43
CA LYS A 185 -18.77 9.09 -2.06
C LYS A 185 -19.57 9.10 -3.37
N HIS A 186 -19.37 8.11 -4.23
CA HIS A 186 -19.91 8.11 -5.59
C HIS A 186 -21.24 7.38 -5.73
N ALA A 187 -21.53 6.40 -4.87
CA ALA A 187 -22.75 5.60 -4.90
C ALA A 187 -23.63 5.80 -3.66
N GLY A 188 -23.09 6.33 -2.56
CA GLY A 188 -23.78 6.43 -1.27
C GLY A 188 -23.82 5.13 -0.47
N ASP A 189 -23.35 4.03 -1.05
CA ASP A 189 -23.29 2.72 -0.41
C ASP A 189 -21.99 1.98 -0.75
N ALA A 190 -21.64 1.01 0.10
CA ALA A 190 -20.50 0.13 -0.12
C ALA A 190 -20.77 -1.21 0.54
N THR A 191 -20.52 -2.31 -0.17
CA THR A 191 -20.61 -3.68 0.33
C THR A 191 -19.27 -4.39 0.16
N VAL A 192 -18.72 -4.92 1.26
CA VAL A 192 -17.48 -5.68 1.24
C VAL A 192 -17.81 -7.18 1.26
N SER A 193 -17.16 -7.95 0.39
CA SER A 193 -17.27 -9.41 0.34
C SER A 193 -15.89 -10.05 0.39
N LEU A 194 -15.77 -11.15 1.12
CA LEU A 194 -14.51 -11.88 1.30
C LEU A 194 -14.76 -13.38 1.14
N PHE A 195 -14.07 -14.02 0.20
CA PHE A 195 -14.21 -15.46 -0.05
C PHE A 195 -12.92 -16.08 -0.60
N LYS A 196 -12.81 -17.42 -0.49
CA LYS A 196 -11.76 -18.19 -1.18
C LYS A 196 -12.30 -18.67 -2.52
N ALA A 197 -11.62 -18.35 -3.60
CA ALA A 197 -11.92 -18.83 -4.93
C ALA A 197 -11.49 -20.30 -5.11
N SER A 198 -12.03 -20.93 -6.15
CA SER A 198 -11.84 -22.35 -6.47
C SER A 198 -10.38 -22.73 -6.75
N ASP A 199 -9.59 -21.76 -7.20
CA ASP A 199 -8.15 -21.86 -7.49
C ASP A 199 -7.28 -21.73 -6.24
N GLY A 200 -7.86 -21.40 -5.09
CA GLY A 200 -7.17 -21.21 -3.81
C GLY A 200 -6.83 -19.76 -3.50
N ASP A 201 -7.13 -18.82 -4.39
CA ASP A 201 -6.90 -17.40 -4.16
C ASP A 201 -7.95 -16.80 -3.21
N ILE A 202 -7.55 -15.72 -2.52
CA ILE A 202 -8.45 -14.98 -1.63
C ILE A 202 -8.97 -13.78 -2.40
N HIS A 203 -10.29 -13.73 -2.57
CA HIS A 203 -10.97 -12.63 -3.22
C HIS A 203 -11.55 -11.70 -2.17
N LEU A 204 -11.23 -10.42 -2.32
CA LEU A 204 -11.74 -9.33 -1.49
C LEU A 204 -12.34 -8.30 -2.43
N GLU A 205 -13.64 -8.10 -2.33
CA GLU A 205 -14.43 -7.28 -3.24
C GLU A 205 -15.06 -6.13 -2.47
N VAL A 206 -15.02 -4.93 -3.06
CA VAL A 206 -15.78 -3.75 -2.61
C VAL A 206 -16.73 -3.41 -3.75
N LEU A 207 -18.03 -3.52 -3.48
CA LEU A 207 -19.10 -3.32 -4.46
C LEU A 207 -19.90 -2.08 -4.07
N ASP A 208 -20.16 -1.24 -5.06
CA ASP A 208 -21.00 -0.05 -4.99
C ASP A 208 -22.06 -0.10 -6.10
N HIS A 209 -23.16 0.63 -5.93
CA HIS A 209 -24.22 0.73 -6.94
C HIS A 209 -24.20 2.07 -7.69
N GLY A 210 -23.01 2.63 -7.88
CA GLY A 210 -22.81 3.90 -8.59
C GLY A 210 -23.00 3.79 -10.10
N THR A 211 -22.82 4.91 -10.79
CA THR A 211 -22.89 5.03 -12.26
C THR A 211 -21.80 4.24 -13.00
N GLY A 212 -20.80 3.75 -12.26
CA GLY A 212 -19.66 3.00 -12.79
C GLY A 212 -18.67 3.87 -13.57
N ILE A 213 -17.73 3.20 -14.21
CA ILE A 213 -16.64 3.81 -14.99
C ILE A 213 -16.74 3.29 -16.43
N GLU A 214 -16.71 4.20 -17.40
CA GLU A 214 -16.72 3.80 -18.81
C GLU A 214 -15.46 2.97 -19.15
N PRO A 215 -15.57 1.89 -19.94
CA PRO A 215 -14.48 0.92 -20.14
C PRO A 215 -13.16 1.52 -20.62
N ALA A 216 -13.22 2.62 -21.38
CA ALA A 216 -12.04 3.35 -21.87
C ALA A 216 -11.15 3.90 -20.74
N TRP A 217 -11.74 4.16 -19.57
CA TRP A 217 -11.06 4.78 -18.43
C TRP A 217 -10.63 3.80 -17.35
N LEU A 218 -11.04 2.53 -17.42
CA LEU A 218 -10.76 1.52 -16.38
C LEU A 218 -9.25 1.32 -16.10
N THR A 219 -8.39 1.53 -17.09
CA THR A 219 -6.94 1.46 -16.88
C THR A 219 -6.36 2.75 -16.29
N GLN A 220 -6.93 3.91 -16.66
CA GLN A 220 -6.45 5.23 -16.27
C GLN A 220 -6.91 5.67 -14.89
N VAL A 221 -8.00 5.11 -14.37
CA VAL A 221 -8.45 5.43 -13.01
C VAL A 221 -7.43 5.04 -11.95
N PHE A 222 -6.52 4.11 -12.25
CA PHE A 222 -5.40 3.73 -11.40
C PHE A 222 -4.17 4.63 -11.55
N GLU A 223 -4.20 5.62 -12.44
CA GLU A 223 -3.14 6.63 -12.51
C GLU A 223 -3.33 7.72 -11.43
N PRO A 224 -2.25 8.20 -10.82
CA PRO A 224 -2.33 9.27 -9.83
C PRO A 224 -3.00 10.53 -10.39
N PHE A 225 -3.86 11.16 -9.59
CA PHE A 225 -4.52 12.45 -9.90
C PHE A 225 -5.52 12.42 -11.06
N VAL A 226 -5.88 11.26 -11.59
CA VAL A 226 -6.97 11.15 -12.58
C VAL A 226 -8.31 11.26 -11.87
N GLN A 227 -9.07 12.31 -12.16
CA GLN A 227 -10.49 12.44 -11.82
C GLN A 227 -11.30 12.29 -13.09
N LEU A 228 -12.26 11.37 -13.09
CA LEU A 228 -13.23 11.26 -14.18
C LEU A 228 -14.35 12.27 -13.92
N SER A 229 -14.39 13.35 -14.70
CA SER A 229 -15.53 14.27 -14.69
C SER A 229 -16.72 13.55 -15.33
N GLN A 230 -17.67 13.12 -14.49
CA GLN A 230 -18.97 12.71 -14.98
C GLN A 230 -19.73 13.99 -15.36
N THR A 231 -20.07 14.10 -16.63
CA THR A 231 -20.88 15.15 -17.29
C THR A 231 -20.16 16.46 -17.66
N GLY A 232 -20.29 16.86 -18.93
CA GLY A 232 -19.74 18.07 -19.54
C GLY A 232 -20.43 19.36 -19.09
N THR A 233 -20.49 19.60 -17.79
CA THR A 233 -20.89 20.90 -17.22
C THR A 233 -19.79 21.40 -16.29
N ASP A 234 -19.28 22.59 -16.61
CA ASP A 234 -18.30 23.40 -15.87
C ASP A 234 -18.76 23.75 -14.44
N HIS A 235 -18.85 22.76 -13.55
CA HIS A 235 -18.92 23.00 -12.12
C HIS A 235 -18.09 21.96 -11.34
N PRO A 236 -17.07 22.40 -10.56
CA PRO A 236 -16.33 21.51 -9.67
C PRO A 236 -17.23 21.18 -8.47
N GLN A 237 -17.94 20.05 -8.53
CA GLN A 237 -18.59 19.49 -7.35
C GLN A 237 -17.75 18.33 -6.80
N GLY A 238 -17.02 18.62 -5.72
CA GLY A 238 -16.62 17.65 -4.69
C GLY A 238 -15.28 16.93 -4.90
N GLY A 239 -14.25 17.37 -4.17
CA GLY A 239 -12.89 16.81 -4.15
C GLY A 239 -12.79 15.31 -3.82
N GLY A 240 -12.55 14.49 -4.85
CA GLY A 240 -12.24 13.06 -4.72
C GLY A 240 -11.27 12.70 -5.82
N LEU A 241 -10.03 12.41 -5.45
CA LEU A 241 -8.97 12.05 -6.38
C LEU A 241 -9.09 10.55 -6.67
N GLY A 242 -9.01 10.15 -7.95
CA GLY A 242 -9.41 8.82 -8.40
C GLY A 242 -8.59 7.64 -7.84
N LEU A 243 -9.01 6.45 -8.26
CA LEU A 243 -8.57 5.13 -7.76
C LEU A 243 -7.04 4.89 -7.77
N GLY A 244 -6.24 5.74 -8.44
CA GLY A 244 -4.79 5.61 -8.57
C GLY A 244 -3.98 5.87 -7.31
N LEU A 245 -4.63 6.33 -6.24
CA LEU A 245 -4.00 6.45 -4.93
C LEU A 245 -4.08 5.14 -4.11
N ALA A 246 -4.66 4.08 -4.67
CA ALA A 246 -5.05 2.86 -3.96
C ALA A 246 -4.24 1.58 -4.28
N ILE A 247 -3.29 1.58 -5.23
CA ILE A 247 -2.52 0.38 -5.61
C ILE A 247 -1.01 0.62 -5.51
#